data_AF-A0A8J3L238-F1
#
_entry.id   AF-A0A8J3L238-F1
#
_cell.length_a   1.000
_cell.length_b   1.000
_cell.length_c   1.000
_cell.angle_alpha   90.00
_cell.angle_beta   90.00
_cell.angle_gamma   90.00
#
_symmetry.space_group_name_H-M   'P 1'
#
loop_
_entity.id
_entity.type
_entity.pdbx_description
1 polymer ?
#
loop_
_entity_poly.entity_id
_entity_poly.type
_entity_poly.pdbx_seq_one_letter_code
_entity_poly.pdbx_strand_id
1 'polypeptide(L)'
;MTEPRPDQATSTSGPARFMLALCVLMLAGAVWLIAMPEEDTDEEPVPQAQAAAECLAAGEDPEPHGTLVERLAVQAGDDWLRLYVADGRRWVYLCEGNQYGHYQGFGSIIEEPPTQGLHFFGGWDAVAKPKVLMGALPAGATAIEARLVSGEVLRGTHDGTYFAIWSPDATVEGATVTATGADGKVIATAPAPVG
;
A
#
# COMPACT_ATOMS: atom_id res chain seq x y z
N MET A 1 -79.41 43.97 7.81
CA MET A 1 -79.48 43.38 9.15
C MET A 1 -78.42 44.06 9.99
N THR A 2 -78.92 44.95 10.84
CA THR A 2 -78.41 45.43 12.14
C THR A 2 -76.95 45.14 12.52
N GLU A 3 -76.14 46.20 12.55
CA GLU A 3 -75.05 46.33 13.53
C GLU A 3 -75.64 46.64 14.92
N PRO A 4 -74.99 46.19 15.99
CA PRO A 4 -74.67 47.12 17.06
C PRO A 4 -73.21 47.01 17.55
N ARG A 5 -72.61 48.18 17.78
CA ARG A 5 -71.48 48.50 18.68
C ARG A 5 -72.07 48.94 20.05
N PRO A 6 -71.34 49.39 21.10
CA PRO A 6 -69.96 49.17 21.61
C PRO A 6 -69.98 48.88 23.16
N ASP A 7 -68.87 49.16 23.86
CA ASP A 7 -68.65 49.38 25.32
C ASP A 7 -67.98 48.23 26.07
N GLN A 8 -67.00 48.37 26.97
CA GLN A 8 -66.21 49.46 27.57
C GLN A 8 -65.01 48.77 28.27
N ALA A 9 -63.76 49.15 28.07
CA ALA A 9 -62.95 50.02 28.94
C ALA A 9 -63.05 49.80 30.47
N THR A 10 -62.04 49.18 31.10
CA THR A 10 -61.31 49.66 32.29
C THR A 10 -60.15 48.69 32.62
N SER A 11 -58.89 49.10 32.41
CA SER A 11 -58.00 49.65 33.44
C SER A 11 -57.64 48.64 34.53
N THR A 12 -56.39 48.16 34.58
CA THR A 12 -55.39 48.66 35.55
C THR A 12 -54.09 47.86 35.46
N SER A 13 -52.98 48.60 35.41
CA SER A 13 -51.65 48.31 36.00
C SER A 13 -50.90 47.02 35.64
N GLY A 14 -49.74 47.20 34.99
CA GLY A 14 -48.61 46.27 35.06
C GLY A 14 -48.04 46.13 36.49
N PRO A 15 -46.92 45.41 36.70
CA PRO A 15 -45.72 45.46 35.86
C PRO A 15 -45.17 44.07 35.47
N ALA A 16 -44.71 43.85 34.24
CA ALA A 16 -43.35 44.23 33.82
C ALA A 16 -42.29 43.90 34.90
N ARG A 17 -42.11 42.62 35.26
CA ARG A 17 -40.94 42.18 36.06
C ARG A 17 -40.59 40.69 36.03
N PHE A 18 -41.23 39.88 35.16
CA PHE A 18 -40.95 38.43 35.08
C PHE A 18 -40.60 37.94 33.67
N MET A 19 -40.05 38.81 32.82
CA MET A 19 -39.64 38.48 31.45
C MET A 19 -38.18 38.90 31.17
N LEU A 20 -37.28 38.60 32.11
CA LEU A 20 -35.84 38.88 31.91
C LEU A 20 -34.91 37.87 32.62
N ALA A 21 -35.42 36.67 32.91
CA ALA A 21 -34.64 35.58 33.51
C ALA A 21 -34.65 34.27 32.71
N LEU A 22 -35.43 34.18 31.61
CA LEU A 22 -35.51 32.95 30.81
C LEU A 22 -34.77 32.99 29.47
N CYS A 23 -34.29 34.16 29.01
CA CYS A 23 -33.53 34.25 27.75
C CYS A 23 -32.00 34.12 27.91
N VAL A 24 -31.46 34.07 29.13
CA VAL A 24 -30.01 33.87 29.35
C VAL A 24 -29.66 32.38 29.53
N LEU A 25 -30.64 31.50 29.71
CA LEU A 25 -30.42 30.05 29.85
C LEU A 25 -30.45 29.26 28.53
N MET A 26 -30.69 29.91 27.38
CA MET A 26 -30.71 29.26 26.05
C MET A 26 -29.51 29.61 25.15
N LEU A 27 -28.43 30.15 25.70
CA LEU A 27 -27.17 30.42 24.97
C LEU A 27 -25.93 29.75 25.59
N ALA A 28 -26.14 28.86 26.57
CA ALA A 28 -25.08 28.06 27.20
C ALA A 28 -25.15 26.56 26.84
N GLY A 29 -25.85 26.22 25.74
CA GLY A 29 -25.97 24.85 25.25
C GLY A 29 -25.50 24.78 23.80
N ALA A 30 -24.54 23.89 23.53
CA ALA A 30 -24.07 23.46 22.22
C ALA A 30 -22.95 24.28 21.53
N VAL A 31 -21.96 24.76 22.29
CA VAL A 31 -20.56 24.70 21.82
C VAL A 31 -19.77 23.84 22.80
N TRP A 32 -20.24 22.62 23.03
CA TRP A 32 -19.30 21.52 23.24
C TRP A 32 -18.89 21.08 21.83
N LEU A 33 -17.91 21.81 21.28
CA LEU A 33 -16.92 21.15 20.44
C LEU A 33 -16.32 20.08 21.36
N ILE A 34 -16.89 18.89 21.29
CA ILE A 34 -16.14 17.69 21.64
C ILE A 34 -15.00 17.75 20.63
N ALA A 35 -13.88 18.35 21.04
CA ALA A 35 -12.59 17.87 20.58
C ALA A 35 -12.65 16.40 20.93
N MET A 36 -13.09 15.59 19.96
CA MET A 36 -12.83 14.17 20.03
C MET A 36 -11.33 14.13 20.24
N PRO A 37 -10.84 13.42 21.28
CA PRO A 37 -9.42 13.14 21.30
C PRO A 37 -9.15 12.59 19.89
N GLU A 38 -8.29 13.28 19.14
CA GLU A 38 -7.61 12.58 18.07
C GLU A 38 -7.06 11.36 18.79
N GLU A 39 -7.64 10.21 18.48
CA GLU A 39 -7.05 8.95 18.83
C GLU A 39 -5.75 9.00 18.03
N ASP A 40 -4.72 9.61 18.62
CA ASP A 40 -3.33 9.25 18.39
C ASP A 40 -3.31 7.78 18.82
N THR A 41 -3.85 6.91 17.96
CA THR A 41 -3.44 5.53 17.92
C THR A 41 -1.98 5.66 17.52
N ASP A 42 -1.13 5.77 18.54
CA ASP A 42 0.29 5.49 18.43
C ASP A 42 0.35 4.06 17.86
N GLU A 43 0.35 3.94 16.52
CA GLU A 43 0.43 2.65 15.85
C GLU A 43 1.74 2.02 16.30
N GLU A 44 1.65 1.01 17.16
CA GLU A 44 2.82 0.36 17.70
C GLU A 44 3.56 -0.35 16.56
N PRO A 45 4.90 -0.19 16.45
CA PRO A 45 5.66 -0.89 15.42
C PRO A 45 5.51 -2.41 15.54
N VAL A 46 5.21 -3.06 14.42
CA VAL A 46 5.08 -4.51 14.33
C VAL A 46 6.44 -5.09 13.91
N PRO A 47 6.97 -6.11 14.61
CA PRO A 47 8.18 -6.78 14.17
C PRO A 47 8.05 -7.29 12.73
N GLN A 48 9.00 -6.95 11.87
CA GLN A 48 8.93 -7.27 10.43
C GLN A 48 8.67 -8.76 10.15
N ALA A 49 9.28 -9.66 10.93
CA ALA A 49 9.06 -11.10 10.79
C ALA A 49 7.60 -11.52 11.08
N GLN A 50 6.96 -10.85 12.04
CA GLN A 50 5.55 -11.04 12.35
C GLN A 50 4.68 -10.48 11.21
N ALA A 51 4.94 -9.24 10.77
CA ALA A 51 4.20 -8.62 9.67
C ALA A 51 4.28 -9.45 8.38
N ALA A 52 5.45 -10.00 8.05
CA ALA A 52 5.63 -10.89 6.90
C ALA A 52 4.85 -12.21 7.07
N ALA A 53 4.83 -12.80 8.27
CA ALA A 53 4.05 -14.02 8.54
C ALA A 53 2.54 -13.76 8.41
N GLU A 54 2.06 -12.62 8.88
CA GLU A 54 0.65 -12.20 8.72
C GLU A 54 0.30 -12.01 7.24
N CYS A 55 1.18 -11.39 6.46
CA CYS A 55 1.01 -11.24 5.01
C CYS A 55 0.90 -12.59 4.28
N LEU A 56 1.74 -13.57 4.65
CA LEU A 56 1.68 -14.92 4.07
C LEU A 56 0.37 -15.63 4.45
N ALA A 57 -0.15 -15.37 5.65
CA ALA A 57 -1.42 -15.95 6.12
C ALA A 57 -2.65 -15.29 5.47
N ALA A 58 -2.56 -14.00 5.11
CA ALA A 58 -3.65 -13.22 4.54
C ALA A 58 -3.84 -13.40 3.02
N GLY A 59 -2.92 -14.08 2.32
CA GLY A 59 -2.93 -14.20 0.86
C GLY A 59 -4.22 -14.72 0.26
N GLU A 60 -4.83 -13.92 -0.63
CA GLU A 60 -6.07 -14.21 -1.33
C GLU A 60 -5.85 -15.08 -2.58
N ASP A 61 -5.51 -16.37 -2.46
CA ASP A 61 -5.83 -17.44 -3.45
C ASP A 61 -5.27 -18.82 -3.01
N PRO A 62 -5.77 -19.97 -3.53
CA PRO A 62 -5.91 -21.19 -2.73
C PRO A 62 -4.56 -21.77 -2.35
N GLU A 63 -4.34 -21.81 -1.03
CA GLU A 63 -3.28 -22.51 -0.29
C GLU A 63 -1.90 -22.50 -0.96
N PRO A 64 -0.86 -21.91 -0.34
CA PRO A 64 0.50 -22.12 -0.80
C PRO A 64 0.80 -23.62 -0.83
N HIS A 65 0.79 -24.21 -2.03
CA HIS A 65 0.92 -25.64 -2.23
C HIS A 65 2.40 -26.02 -2.10
N GLY A 66 2.92 -25.99 -0.87
CA GLY A 66 4.29 -26.33 -0.53
C GLY A 66 4.88 -25.44 0.56
N THR A 67 6.08 -25.80 1.02
CA THR A 67 6.84 -24.96 1.95
C THR A 67 7.36 -23.73 1.20
N LEU A 68 7.02 -22.54 1.70
CA LEU A 68 7.56 -21.28 1.21
C LEU A 68 8.96 -21.06 1.77
N VAL A 69 9.91 -20.74 0.88
CA VAL A 69 11.28 -20.41 1.23
C VAL A 69 11.51 -18.94 0.90
N GLU A 70 11.95 -18.14 1.87
CA GLU A 70 12.39 -16.78 1.60
C GLU A 70 13.62 -16.80 0.69
N ARG A 71 13.55 -16.07 -0.41
CA ARG A 71 14.63 -15.95 -1.40
C ARG A 71 15.29 -14.58 -1.34
N LEU A 72 14.48 -13.53 -1.17
CA LEU A 72 14.96 -12.15 -1.12
C LEU A 72 14.29 -11.41 0.03
N ALA A 73 15.07 -10.53 0.67
CA ALA A 73 14.60 -9.50 1.56
C ALA A 73 15.23 -8.16 1.12
N VAL A 74 14.39 -7.18 0.84
CA VAL A 74 14.77 -5.85 0.36
C VAL A 74 14.23 -4.81 1.33
N GLN A 75 15.03 -3.77 1.59
CA GLN A 75 14.68 -2.67 2.48
C GLN A 75 14.89 -1.34 1.74
N ALA A 76 13.93 -0.43 1.85
CA ALA A 76 14.01 0.93 1.32
C ALA A 76 13.46 1.90 2.38
N GLY A 77 14.35 2.55 3.14
CA GLY A 77 13.92 3.31 4.32
C GLY A 77 13.23 2.40 5.33
N ASP A 78 12.03 2.80 5.77
CA ASP A 78 11.20 2.02 6.69
C ASP A 78 10.37 0.93 5.96
N ASP A 79 10.27 1.00 4.63
CA ASP A 79 9.56 0.03 3.82
C ASP A 79 10.42 -1.21 3.56
N TRP A 80 9.74 -2.34 3.40
CA TRP A 80 10.36 -3.61 3.09
C TRP A 80 9.57 -4.42 2.06
N LEU A 81 10.30 -5.25 1.33
CA LEU A 81 9.76 -6.25 0.41
C LEU A 81 10.42 -7.61 0.67
N ARG A 82 9.62 -8.66 0.75
CA ARG A 82 10.08 -10.03 0.95
C ARG A 82 9.54 -10.92 -0.17
N LEU A 83 10.41 -11.70 -0.80
CA LEU A 83 10.05 -12.64 -1.86
C LEU A 83 10.22 -14.07 -1.37
N TYR A 84 9.13 -14.83 -1.48
CA TYR A 84 9.04 -16.23 -1.12
C TYR A 84 8.76 -17.08 -2.35
N VAL A 85 9.39 -18.25 -2.44
CA VAL A 85 9.14 -19.22 -3.50
C VAL A 85 8.71 -20.54 -2.89
N ALA A 86 7.64 -21.12 -3.43
CA ALA A 86 7.15 -22.43 -3.00
C ALA A 86 8.02 -23.55 -3.58
N ASP A 87 8.42 -24.50 -2.73
CA ASP A 87 9.08 -25.71 -3.19
C ASP A 87 8.11 -26.56 -4.06
N GLY A 88 8.58 -27.03 -5.21
CA GLY A 88 7.85 -27.95 -6.10
C GLY A 88 6.83 -27.36 -7.08
N ARG A 89 6.11 -26.28 -6.77
CA ARG A 89 4.98 -25.80 -7.61
C ARG A 89 5.18 -24.48 -8.37
N ARG A 90 6.43 -24.00 -8.53
CA ARG A 90 6.73 -22.82 -9.35
C ARG A 90 5.79 -21.65 -9.01
N TRP A 91 5.73 -21.28 -7.73
CA TRP A 91 4.92 -20.16 -7.25
C TRP A 91 5.80 -19.16 -6.52
N VAL A 92 5.61 -17.88 -6.79
CA VAL A 92 6.25 -16.76 -6.09
C VAL A 92 5.19 -16.00 -5.31
N TYR A 93 5.54 -15.62 -4.08
CA TYR A 93 4.73 -14.79 -3.22
C TYR A 93 5.55 -13.61 -2.72
N LEU A 94 5.00 -12.42 -2.82
CA LEU A 94 5.60 -11.16 -2.39
C LEU A 94 4.83 -10.62 -1.20
N CYS A 95 5.56 -10.19 -0.18
CA CYS A 95 5.02 -9.40 0.92
C CYS A 95 5.68 -8.04 0.96
N GLU A 96 4.87 -7.00 1.07
CA GLU A 96 5.30 -5.61 1.18
C GLU A 96 4.73 -5.00 2.45
N GLY A 97 5.54 -4.19 3.12
CA GLY A 97 5.16 -3.58 4.38
C GLY A 97 6.12 -2.48 4.81
N ASN A 98 5.88 -1.98 6.02
CA ASN A 98 6.73 -1.01 6.69
C ASN A 98 6.85 -1.35 8.19
N GLN A 99 7.28 -0.40 9.01
CA GLN A 99 7.41 -0.57 10.46
C GLN A 99 6.08 -0.81 11.21
N TYR A 100 4.94 -0.48 10.60
CA TYR A 100 3.61 -0.60 11.21
C TYR A 100 2.89 -1.90 10.81
N GLY A 101 3.47 -2.69 9.91
CA GLY A 101 2.89 -3.97 9.49
C GLY A 101 3.13 -4.28 8.01
N HIS A 102 2.35 -5.23 7.50
CA HIS A 102 2.23 -5.45 6.06
C HIS A 102 1.00 -4.71 5.56
N TYR A 103 1.07 -4.17 4.36
CA TYR A 103 -0.12 -3.63 3.70
C TYR A 103 -0.52 -4.44 2.48
N GLN A 104 0.33 -5.38 2.04
CA GLN A 104 0.06 -6.11 0.81
C GLN A 104 0.78 -7.44 0.66
N GLY A 105 0.05 -8.40 0.09
CA GLY A 105 0.57 -9.63 -0.50
C GLY A 105 0.25 -9.71 -2.00
N PHE A 106 1.13 -10.35 -2.78
CA PHE A 106 0.87 -10.70 -4.18
C PHE A 106 1.44 -12.08 -4.50
N GLY A 107 0.70 -12.93 -5.20
CA GLY A 107 1.15 -14.24 -5.64
C GLY A 107 1.10 -14.40 -7.16
N SER A 108 2.08 -15.11 -7.74
CA SER A 108 2.08 -15.44 -9.17
C SER A 108 2.73 -16.80 -9.45
N ILE A 109 2.36 -17.39 -10.58
CA ILE A 109 3.06 -18.54 -11.15
C ILE A 109 4.42 -18.09 -11.69
N ILE A 110 5.44 -18.88 -11.41
CA ILE A 110 6.75 -18.84 -12.06
C ILE A 110 6.62 -19.67 -13.33
N GLU A 111 6.60 -19.00 -14.48
CA GLU A 111 6.60 -19.71 -15.75
C GLU A 111 7.96 -20.38 -15.99
N GLU A 112 8.04 -21.29 -16.96
CA GLU A 112 9.35 -21.86 -17.31
C GLU A 112 10.23 -20.75 -17.89
N PRO A 113 11.43 -20.50 -17.34
CA PRO A 113 12.28 -19.46 -17.87
C PRO A 113 12.62 -19.75 -19.34
N PRO A 114 12.56 -18.75 -20.23
CA PRO A 114 13.05 -18.91 -21.59
C PRO A 114 14.50 -19.35 -21.57
N THR A 115 14.91 -20.12 -22.58
CA THR A 115 16.29 -20.61 -22.72
C THR A 115 17.31 -19.49 -22.87
N GLN A 116 16.86 -18.27 -23.19
CA GLN A 116 17.66 -17.07 -23.33
C GLN A 116 16.87 -15.83 -22.87
N GLY A 117 17.58 -14.82 -22.37
CA GLY A 117 17.02 -13.51 -22.04
C GLY A 117 16.55 -13.37 -20.59
N LEU A 118 15.95 -12.21 -20.31
CA LEU A 118 15.33 -11.91 -19.01
C LEU A 118 13.96 -12.58 -18.92
N HIS A 119 13.63 -13.09 -17.74
CA HIS A 119 12.34 -13.69 -17.45
C HIS A 119 11.68 -12.93 -16.31
N PHE A 120 10.47 -12.44 -16.52
CA PHE A 120 9.67 -11.75 -15.51
C PHE A 120 8.51 -12.65 -15.08
N PHE A 121 8.20 -12.70 -13.78
CA PHE A 121 7.12 -13.55 -13.26
C PHE A 121 5.80 -12.81 -13.26
N GLY A 122 4.73 -13.42 -13.78
CA GLY A 122 3.39 -12.83 -13.85
C GLY A 122 2.91 -12.46 -15.25
N GLY A 123 3.66 -12.80 -16.31
CA GLY A 123 3.22 -12.55 -17.69
C GLY A 123 3.07 -11.06 -18.02
N TRP A 124 1.93 -10.66 -18.60
CA TRP A 124 1.59 -9.23 -18.79
C TRP A 124 1.41 -8.50 -17.44
N ASP A 125 1.07 -9.23 -16.38
CA ASP A 125 0.90 -8.75 -15.00
C ASP A 125 2.20 -8.88 -14.18
N ALA A 126 3.36 -9.07 -14.82
CA ALA A 126 4.63 -9.31 -14.11
C ALA A 126 5.16 -8.09 -13.33
N VAL A 127 4.56 -6.95 -13.60
CA VAL A 127 4.49 -5.83 -12.70
C VAL A 127 3.47 -6.23 -11.65
N ALA A 128 3.92 -6.93 -10.61
CA ALA A 128 3.03 -7.39 -9.55
C ALA A 128 2.19 -6.23 -8.97
N LYS A 129 2.73 -5.00 -9.09
CA LYS A 129 2.11 -3.66 -9.07
C LYS A 129 3.09 -2.67 -9.72
N PRO A 130 2.69 -1.44 -10.13
CA PRO A 130 3.55 -0.47 -10.84
C PRO A 130 4.94 -0.23 -10.25
N LYS A 131 5.26 -0.70 -9.05
CA LYS A 131 6.45 -0.40 -8.24
C LYS A 131 7.43 -1.57 -8.08
N VAL A 132 7.10 -2.79 -8.52
CA VAL A 132 7.95 -3.97 -8.36
C VAL A 132 8.07 -4.79 -9.66
N LEU A 133 9.30 -5.15 -10.02
CA LEU A 133 9.62 -6.15 -11.03
C LEU A 133 10.27 -7.34 -10.34
N MET A 134 9.83 -8.54 -10.68
CA MET A 134 10.45 -9.76 -10.20
C MET A 134 10.60 -10.77 -11.33
N GLY A 135 11.59 -11.65 -11.19
CA GLY A 135 11.91 -12.57 -12.27
C GLY A 135 13.05 -13.52 -11.97
N ALA A 136 13.43 -14.28 -12.99
CA ALA A 136 14.61 -15.13 -12.95
C ALA A 136 15.80 -14.42 -13.60
N LEU A 137 16.93 -14.47 -12.92
CA LEU A 137 18.18 -13.89 -13.37
C LEU A 137 18.77 -14.78 -14.49
N PRO A 138 19.15 -14.21 -15.64
CA PRO A 138 19.73 -15.00 -16.72
C PRO A 138 21.07 -15.60 -16.29
N ALA A 139 21.38 -16.78 -16.83
CA ALA A 139 22.61 -17.49 -16.50
C ALA A 139 23.85 -16.61 -16.71
N GLY A 140 24.73 -16.59 -15.70
CA GLY A 140 25.98 -15.82 -15.72
C GLY A 140 25.84 -14.35 -15.31
N ALA A 141 24.63 -13.83 -15.11
CA ALA A 141 24.45 -12.48 -14.59
C ALA A 141 24.74 -12.42 -13.08
N THR A 142 25.35 -11.32 -12.67
CA THR A 142 25.74 -11.02 -11.28
C THR A 142 25.26 -9.63 -10.84
N ALA A 143 24.51 -8.94 -11.69
CA ALA A 143 23.84 -7.69 -11.40
C ALA A 143 22.62 -7.54 -12.31
N ILE A 144 21.64 -6.76 -11.84
CA ILE A 144 20.47 -6.37 -12.62
C ILE A 144 20.05 -4.95 -12.23
N GLU A 145 19.70 -4.14 -13.22
CA GLU A 145 19.29 -2.75 -13.04
C GLU A 145 18.09 -2.45 -13.95
N ALA A 146 17.20 -1.56 -13.53
CA ALA A 146 16.13 -1.01 -14.34
C ALA A 146 16.35 0.49 -14.53
N ARG A 147 16.43 0.92 -15.79
CA ARG A 147 16.30 2.33 -16.14
C ARG A 147 14.84 2.67 -16.34
N LEU A 148 14.28 3.45 -15.43
CA LEU A 148 12.89 3.88 -15.46
C LEU A 148 12.63 4.84 -16.64
N VAL A 149 11.37 5.01 -17.01
CA VAL A 149 10.94 5.99 -18.02
C VAL A 149 11.33 7.42 -17.62
N SER A 150 11.39 7.71 -16.32
CA SER A 150 11.88 8.99 -15.77
C SER A 150 13.38 9.21 -16.01
N GLY A 151 14.14 8.18 -16.38
CA GLY A 151 15.59 8.19 -16.53
C GLY A 151 16.36 7.74 -15.28
N GLU A 152 15.68 7.65 -14.13
CA GLU A 152 16.22 7.07 -12.89
C GLU A 152 16.68 5.63 -13.10
N VAL A 153 17.72 5.21 -12.39
CA VAL A 153 18.23 3.83 -12.43
C VAL A 153 18.06 3.21 -11.06
N LEU A 154 17.25 2.15 -10.99
CA LEU A 154 17.09 1.32 -9.81
C LEU A 154 17.96 0.08 -9.93
N ARG A 155 18.68 -0.25 -8.87
CA ARG A 155 19.44 -1.49 -8.77
C ARG A 155 18.58 -2.59 -8.17
N GLY A 156 18.56 -3.75 -8.80
CA GLY A 156 17.87 -4.92 -8.27
C GLY A 156 18.67 -5.71 -7.26
N THR A 157 17.95 -6.39 -6.39
CA THR A 157 18.45 -7.41 -5.46
C THR A 157 18.23 -8.79 -6.07
N HIS A 158 19.19 -9.70 -5.91
CA HIS A 158 19.05 -11.07 -6.40
C HIS A 158 19.79 -12.08 -5.52
N ASP A 159 19.40 -13.35 -5.59
CA ASP A 159 20.04 -14.47 -4.89
C ASP A 159 20.87 -15.37 -5.84
N GLY A 160 21.04 -14.91 -7.08
CA GLY A 160 21.73 -15.64 -8.16
C GLY A 160 20.80 -16.51 -9.01
N THR A 161 19.53 -16.67 -8.61
CA THR A 161 18.48 -17.34 -9.41
C THR A 161 17.30 -16.40 -9.64
N TYR A 162 16.82 -15.74 -8.59
CA TYR A 162 15.70 -14.81 -8.62
C TYR A 162 16.18 -13.39 -8.37
N PHE A 163 15.47 -12.42 -8.96
CA PHE A 163 15.68 -11.01 -8.69
C PHE A 163 14.39 -10.29 -8.34
N ALA A 164 14.54 -9.17 -7.65
CA ALA A 164 13.52 -8.15 -7.46
C ALA A 164 14.13 -6.76 -7.70
N ILE A 165 13.43 -5.90 -8.44
CA ILE A 165 13.70 -4.46 -8.57
C ILE A 165 12.47 -3.76 -8.03
N TRP A 166 12.64 -2.96 -6.99
CA TRP A 166 11.52 -2.38 -6.26
C TRP A 166 11.88 -0.99 -5.75
N SER A 167 10.89 -0.11 -5.77
CA SER A 167 10.94 1.20 -5.12
C SER A 167 9.55 1.54 -4.59
N PRO A 168 9.40 1.91 -3.30
CA PRO A 168 8.12 2.36 -2.77
C PRO A 168 7.62 3.65 -3.45
N ASP A 169 8.51 4.43 -4.07
CA ASP A 169 8.23 5.76 -4.58
C ASP A 169 8.19 5.86 -6.12
N ALA A 170 8.59 4.82 -6.84
CA ALA A 170 8.79 4.89 -8.28
C ALA A 170 8.09 3.79 -9.07
N THR A 171 7.59 4.16 -10.25
CA THR A 171 7.00 3.21 -11.19
C THR A 171 8.08 2.53 -12.04
N VAL A 172 8.06 1.20 -12.06
CA VAL A 172 8.99 0.32 -12.79
C VAL A 172 8.41 -0.20 -14.11
N GLU A 173 7.13 0.07 -14.40
CA GLU A 173 6.49 -0.23 -15.68
C GLU A 173 7.25 0.38 -16.86
N GLY A 174 7.42 -0.41 -17.93
CA GLY A 174 8.10 0.04 -19.13
C GLY A 174 9.58 0.40 -18.95
N ALA A 175 10.17 0.17 -17.77
CA ALA A 175 11.60 0.37 -17.55
C ALA A 175 12.44 -0.51 -18.49
N THR A 176 13.61 -0.04 -18.90
CA THR A 176 14.58 -0.90 -19.59
C THR A 176 15.40 -1.65 -18.56
N VAL A 177 15.26 -2.96 -18.50
CA VAL A 177 15.96 -3.82 -17.55
C VAL A 177 17.19 -4.42 -18.21
N THR A 178 18.34 -4.32 -17.54
CA THR A 178 19.62 -4.83 -18.02
C THR A 178 20.23 -5.74 -16.98
N ALA A 179 20.58 -6.96 -17.39
CA ALA A 179 21.36 -7.90 -16.60
C ALA A 179 22.81 -7.93 -17.08
N THR A 180 23.74 -7.87 -16.13
CA THR A 180 25.17 -7.71 -16.39
C THR A 180 25.95 -8.84 -15.73
N GLY A 181 26.95 -9.35 -16.44
CA GLY A 181 27.86 -10.38 -15.93
C GLY A 181 28.97 -9.83 -15.02
N ALA A 182 29.74 -10.74 -14.44
CA ALA A 182 30.84 -10.38 -13.53
C ALA A 182 31.95 -9.52 -14.20
N ASP A 183 32.09 -9.60 -15.52
CA ASP A 183 33.03 -8.82 -16.31
C ASP A 183 32.50 -7.43 -16.73
N GLY A 184 31.29 -7.07 -16.27
CA GLY A 184 30.63 -5.81 -16.60
C GLY A 184 29.95 -5.80 -17.97
N LYS A 185 29.94 -6.92 -18.70
CA LYS A 185 29.24 -7.00 -19.99
C LYS A 185 27.75 -7.26 -19.82
N VAL A 186 26.96 -6.65 -20.70
CA VAL A 186 25.53 -6.91 -20.80
C VAL A 186 25.30 -8.34 -21.28
N ILE A 187 24.55 -9.10 -20.48
CA ILE A 187 24.11 -10.46 -20.82
C ILE A 187 22.74 -10.42 -21.46
N ALA A 188 21.84 -9.62 -20.91
CA ALA A 188 20.49 -9.46 -21.45
C ALA A 188 19.99 -8.04 -21.22
N THR A 189 19.10 -7.59 -22.11
CA THR A 189 18.33 -6.37 -21.92
C THR A 189 16.92 -6.62 -22.45
N ALA A 190 15.92 -6.21 -21.69
CA ALA A 190 14.52 -6.35 -22.06
C ALA A 190 13.70 -5.18 -21.47
N PRO A 191 12.63 -4.73 -22.14
CA PRO A 191 11.66 -3.86 -21.50
C PRO A 191 10.93 -4.64 -20.41
N ALA A 192 10.72 -3.98 -19.26
CA ALA A 192 9.77 -4.43 -18.27
C ALA A 192 8.37 -4.48 -18.90
N PRO A 193 7.54 -5.46 -18.51
CA PRO A 193 6.14 -5.50 -18.94
C PRO A 193 5.39 -4.21 -18.61
N VAL A 194 4.34 -3.96 -19.37
CA VAL A 194 3.38 -2.86 -19.18
C VAL A 194 2.01 -3.48 -18.96
N GLY A 195 1.37 -3.10 -17.85
CA GLY A 195 -0.02 -3.49 -17.54
C GLY A 195 -1.05 -2.62 -18.26
#